data_AF-A0A966K795-F1
#
_entry.id   AF-A0A966K795-F1
#
_cell.length_a   1.000
_cell.length_b   1.000
_cell.length_c   1.000
_cell.angle_alpha   90.00
_cell.angle_beta   90.00
_cell.angle_gamma   90.00
#
_symmetry.space_group_name_H-M   'P 1'
#
loop_
_entity.id
_entity.type
_entity.pdbx_description
1 polymer ?
#
loop_
_entity_poly.entity_id
_entity_poly.type
_entity_poly.pdbx_seq_one_letter_code
_entity_poly.pdbx_strand_id
1 'polypeptide(L)'
;MPNYWASSGFNTLSVNSDHHLVVTDDFLRTYLARPELSLIPQSCTQERAIHQRLLNSPREEISQAEIQKIADTDVQANYEIWFRYRSKLLAASSLEHFYMSLFQGKGVDVPPLFVSQLTQIFLRHMLGENPDPYELRMAEFFFRTQKVSILEGGVLMAADHETIERNAQASDFGNIVDLLKNQSLAARTIDLDVLHPDNAKSYWGRDEFFDFAVQLNFDQPALPALARLLEKWIKHFLGIDTSIT
;
A
#
# COMPACT_ATOMS: atom_id res chain seq x y z
N MET A 1 -17.22 12.24 7.16
CA MET A 1 -16.86 10.82 7.02
C MET A 1 -15.35 10.71 6.97
N PRO A 2 -14.72 9.73 7.62
CA PRO A 2 -13.28 9.61 7.61
C PRO A 2 -12.79 9.20 6.21
N ASN A 3 -11.93 10.02 5.61
CA ASN A 3 -11.24 9.68 4.37
C ASN A 3 -9.91 8.98 4.72
N TYR A 4 -9.98 7.67 4.94
CA TYR A 4 -8.82 6.85 5.28
C TYR A 4 -8.06 6.39 4.03
N TRP A 5 -6.75 6.17 4.18
CA TRP A 5 -5.79 5.86 3.12
C TRP A 5 -5.89 6.84 1.96
N ALA A 6 -5.90 8.14 2.28
CA ALA A 6 -6.03 9.21 1.29
C ALA A 6 -4.90 9.17 0.25
N SER A 7 -3.72 8.64 0.62
CA SER A 7 -2.56 8.49 -0.27
C SER A 7 -2.71 7.35 -1.29
N SER A 8 -3.68 6.43 -1.13
CA SER A 8 -3.85 5.25 -1.98
C SER A 8 -4.18 5.56 -3.44
N GLY A 9 -4.71 6.76 -3.72
CA GLY A 9 -5.20 7.15 -5.04
C GLY A 9 -6.62 6.69 -5.34
N PHE A 10 -7.31 6.02 -4.41
CA PHE A 10 -8.69 5.54 -4.60
C PHE A 10 -9.66 6.64 -5.07
N ASN A 11 -9.59 7.83 -4.47
CA ASN A 11 -10.48 8.95 -4.79
C ASN A 11 -10.30 9.53 -6.20
N THR A 12 -9.26 9.10 -6.94
CA THR A 12 -9.06 9.51 -8.33
C THR A 12 -9.70 8.56 -9.33
N LEU A 13 -10.15 7.38 -8.88
CA LEU A 13 -10.80 6.37 -9.74
C LEU A 13 -12.29 6.66 -9.92
N SER A 14 -12.89 6.01 -10.91
CA SER A 14 -14.35 5.95 -11.06
C SER A 14 -14.86 4.53 -10.87
N VAL A 15 -16.13 4.38 -10.53
CA VAL A 15 -16.81 3.08 -10.37
C VAL A 15 -17.79 2.90 -11.52
N ASN A 16 -17.75 1.75 -12.19
CA ASN A 16 -18.65 1.43 -13.30
C ASN A 16 -19.98 0.80 -12.81
N SER A 17 -20.83 0.38 -13.74
CA SER A 17 -22.13 -0.26 -13.44
C SER A 17 -22.00 -1.62 -12.74
N ASP A 18 -20.88 -2.30 -12.92
CA ASP A 18 -20.61 -3.60 -12.31
C ASP A 18 -19.92 -3.44 -10.93
N HIS A 19 -19.90 -2.22 -10.39
CA HIS A 19 -19.20 -1.87 -9.14
C HIS A 19 -17.68 -2.13 -9.16
N HIS A 20 -17.08 -2.12 -10.35
CA HIS A 20 -15.64 -2.24 -10.55
C HIS A 20 -14.95 -0.90 -10.73
N LEU A 21 -13.68 -0.82 -10.36
CA LEU A 21 -12.87 0.38 -10.44
C LEU A 21 -12.28 0.58 -11.84
N VAL A 22 -12.44 1.79 -12.38
CA VAL A 22 -11.99 2.17 -13.72
C VAL A 22 -10.85 3.18 -13.64
N VAL A 23 -9.82 2.96 -14.46
CA VAL A 23 -8.66 3.84 -14.61
C VAL A 23 -9.06 5.18 -15.21
N THR A 24 -8.79 6.25 -14.47
CA THR A 24 -8.98 7.64 -14.92
C THR A 24 -7.63 8.29 -15.25
N ASP A 25 -7.69 9.43 -15.92
CA ASP A 25 -6.50 10.25 -16.16
C ASP A 25 -5.87 10.76 -14.85
N ASP A 26 -6.70 11.10 -13.84
CA ASP A 26 -6.21 11.54 -12.53
C ASP A 26 -5.48 10.42 -11.77
N PHE A 27 -5.98 9.19 -11.87
CA PHE A 27 -5.29 8.03 -11.29
C PHE A 27 -3.90 7.83 -11.91
N LEU A 28 -3.79 7.95 -13.23
CA LEU A 28 -2.49 7.86 -13.92
C LEU A 28 -1.52 8.97 -13.50
N ARG A 29 -2.03 10.18 -13.23
CA ARG A 29 -1.20 11.30 -12.74
C ARG A 29 -0.61 11.02 -11.35
N THR A 30 -1.28 10.24 -10.50
CA THR A 30 -0.74 9.91 -9.17
C THR A 30 0.61 9.19 -9.25
N TYR A 31 0.83 8.38 -10.30
CA TYR A 31 2.10 7.68 -10.49
C TYR A 31 3.26 8.64 -10.80
N LEU A 32 3.00 9.75 -11.49
CA LEU A 32 4.02 10.76 -11.82
C LEU A 32 4.49 11.56 -10.60
N ALA A 33 3.75 11.51 -9.50
CA ALA A 33 4.09 12.12 -8.22
C ALA A 33 4.96 11.20 -7.35
N ARG A 34 5.15 9.93 -7.74
CA ARG A 34 5.93 8.99 -6.95
C ARG A 34 7.43 9.27 -7.07
N PRO A 35 8.24 9.00 -6.03
CA PRO A 35 9.67 9.27 -6.02
C PRO A 35 10.43 8.68 -7.22
N GLU A 36 9.98 7.54 -7.75
CA GLU A 36 10.64 6.86 -8.86
C GLU A 36 10.45 7.57 -10.22
N LEU A 37 9.43 8.44 -10.34
CA LEU A 37 9.08 9.16 -11.58
C LEU A 37 9.02 10.70 -11.40
N SER A 38 8.97 11.17 -10.16
CA SER A 38 8.89 12.59 -9.84
C SER A 38 10.18 13.30 -10.24
N LEU A 39 10.04 14.47 -10.86
CA LEU A 39 11.19 15.26 -11.26
C LEU A 39 12.00 15.73 -10.06
N ILE A 40 13.32 15.64 -10.16
CA ILE A 40 14.28 16.22 -9.23
C ILE A 40 14.96 17.45 -9.85
N PRO A 41 15.67 18.29 -9.08
CA PRO A 41 16.36 19.45 -9.63
C PRO A 41 17.35 19.10 -10.76
N GLN A 42 17.95 17.92 -10.70
CA GLN A 42 18.92 17.41 -11.67
C GLN A 42 18.26 16.75 -12.90
N SER A 43 16.94 16.58 -12.93
CA SER A 43 16.22 15.96 -14.05
C SER A 43 16.51 16.69 -15.36
N CYS A 44 16.79 15.92 -16.40
CA CYS A 44 17.20 16.46 -17.71
C CYS A 44 16.01 17.05 -18.48
N THR A 45 16.30 17.84 -19.53
CA THR A 45 15.26 18.48 -20.35
C THR A 45 14.28 17.48 -20.98
N GLN A 46 14.79 16.33 -21.43
CA GLN A 46 13.96 15.29 -22.06
C GLN A 46 12.97 14.68 -21.07
N GLU A 47 13.42 14.34 -19.88
CA GLU A 47 12.59 13.80 -18.80
C GLU A 47 11.50 14.81 -18.40
N ARG A 48 11.86 16.08 -18.21
CA ARG A 48 10.91 17.17 -17.91
C ARG A 48 9.86 17.31 -19.00
N ALA A 49 10.24 17.20 -20.27
CA ALA A 49 9.33 17.29 -21.40
C ALA A 49 8.34 16.11 -21.44
N ILE A 50 8.82 14.88 -21.22
CA ILE A 50 7.97 13.69 -21.12
C ILE A 50 7.02 13.81 -19.93
N HIS A 51 7.52 14.19 -18.75
CA HIS A 51 6.71 14.34 -17.54
C HIS A 51 5.58 15.36 -17.74
N GLN A 52 5.88 16.53 -18.30
CA GLN A 52 4.88 17.57 -18.57
C GLN A 52 3.82 17.11 -19.58
N ARG A 53 4.22 16.38 -20.62
CA ARG A 53 3.30 15.80 -21.60
C ARG A 53 2.34 14.82 -20.93
N LEU A 54 2.85 13.94 -20.07
CA LEU A 54 2.04 12.96 -19.35
C LEU A 54 1.14 13.61 -18.29
N LEU A 55 1.53 14.72 -17.66
CA LEU A 55 0.62 15.48 -16.81
C LEU A 55 -0.58 16.01 -17.60
N ASN A 56 -0.36 16.50 -18.81
CA ASN A 56 -1.41 17.04 -19.67
C ASN A 56 -2.26 15.93 -20.29
N SER A 57 -1.62 14.88 -20.81
CA SER A 57 -2.23 13.75 -21.52
C SER A 57 -1.72 12.42 -20.93
N PRO A 58 -2.29 11.93 -19.81
CA PRO A 58 -1.74 10.76 -19.09
C PRO A 58 -1.75 9.45 -19.88
N ARG A 59 -2.57 9.37 -20.94
CA ARG A 59 -2.67 8.22 -21.84
C ARG A 59 -1.80 8.34 -23.09
N GLU A 60 -1.03 9.42 -23.24
CA GLU A 60 -0.18 9.64 -24.40
C GLU A 60 0.89 8.55 -24.54
N GLU A 61 1.03 7.99 -25.74
CA GLU A 61 2.09 7.03 -26.06
C GLU A 61 3.42 7.77 -26.28
N ILE A 62 4.45 7.35 -25.55
CA ILE A 62 5.81 7.87 -25.66
C ILE A 62 6.68 6.76 -26.23
N SER A 63 7.41 7.06 -27.29
CA SER A 63 8.21 6.04 -27.98
C SER A 63 9.47 5.66 -27.19
N GLN A 64 9.93 4.42 -27.36
CA GLN A 64 11.18 3.95 -26.75
C GLN A 64 12.39 4.83 -27.11
N ALA A 65 12.42 5.35 -28.34
CA ALA A 65 13.47 6.25 -28.81
C ALA A 65 13.46 7.61 -28.09
N GLU A 66 12.31 8.05 -27.57
CA GLU A 66 12.23 9.25 -26.74
C GLU A 66 12.69 8.99 -25.30
N ILE A 67 12.42 7.80 -24.77
CA ILE A 67 12.87 7.39 -23.44
C ILE A 67 14.40 7.28 -23.42
N GLN A 68 15.00 6.66 -24.44
CA GLN A 68 16.45 6.51 -24.59
C GLN A 68 17.23 7.85 -24.67
N LYS A 69 16.54 8.98 -24.86
CA LYS A 69 17.14 10.32 -24.82
C LYS A 69 17.22 10.92 -23.42
N ILE A 70 16.60 10.29 -22.41
CA ILE A 70 16.75 10.69 -21.01
C ILE A 70 18.21 10.43 -20.61
N ALA A 71 18.85 11.40 -19.94
CA ALA A 71 20.28 11.29 -19.65
C ALA A 71 20.62 10.20 -18.63
N ASP A 72 19.74 9.95 -17.67
CA ASP A 72 19.92 9.00 -16.58
C ASP A 72 19.31 7.63 -16.95
N THR A 73 20.12 6.57 -16.93
CA THR A 73 19.70 5.21 -17.27
C THR A 73 18.76 4.58 -16.25
N ASP A 74 18.86 4.96 -14.98
CA ASP A 74 17.96 4.44 -13.94
C ASP A 74 16.57 5.07 -14.11
N VAL A 75 16.52 6.36 -14.46
CA VAL A 75 15.27 7.04 -14.81
C VAL A 75 14.65 6.42 -16.08
N GLN A 76 15.45 6.09 -17.10
CA GLN A 76 14.94 5.36 -18.28
C GLN A 76 14.24 4.05 -17.88
N ALA A 77 14.89 3.23 -17.06
CA ALA A 77 14.33 1.96 -16.60
C ALA A 77 13.01 2.15 -15.82
N ASN A 78 12.92 3.19 -14.97
CA ASN A 78 11.69 3.52 -14.25
C ASN A 78 10.54 3.87 -15.21
N TYR A 79 10.80 4.70 -16.23
CA TYR A 79 9.81 5.04 -17.25
C TYR A 79 9.38 3.80 -18.05
N GLU A 80 10.31 2.93 -18.44
CA GLU A 80 9.98 1.68 -19.16
C GLU A 80 9.06 0.76 -18.34
N ILE A 81 9.36 0.59 -17.05
CA ILE A 81 8.54 -0.19 -16.13
C ILE A 81 7.14 0.43 -16.02
N TRP A 82 7.07 1.74 -15.82
CA TRP A 82 5.81 2.47 -15.73
C TRP A 82 4.99 2.35 -17.02
N PHE A 83 5.58 2.55 -18.19
CA PHE A 83 4.85 2.49 -19.46
C PHE A 83 4.31 1.09 -19.73
N ARG A 84 5.10 0.05 -19.50
CA ARG A 84 4.63 -1.34 -19.63
C ARG A 84 3.45 -1.62 -18.70
N TYR A 85 3.53 -1.16 -17.45
CA TYR A 85 2.44 -1.30 -16.48
C TYR A 85 1.19 -0.52 -16.91
N ARG A 86 1.35 0.75 -17.31
CA ARG A 86 0.29 1.62 -17.80
C ARG A 86 -0.42 1.05 -19.03
N SER A 87 0.33 0.49 -19.98
CA SER A 87 -0.26 -0.16 -21.17
C SER A 87 -1.16 -1.33 -20.79
N LYS A 88 -0.76 -2.16 -19.81
CA LYS A 88 -1.60 -3.26 -19.32
C LYS A 88 -2.83 -2.75 -18.56
N LEU A 89 -2.67 -1.69 -17.74
CA LEU A 89 -3.79 -1.03 -17.06
C LEU A 89 -4.84 -0.50 -18.03
N LEU A 90 -4.41 0.17 -19.11
CA LEU A 90 -5.29 0.78 -20.11
C LEU A 90 -5.96 -0.26 -21.02
N ALA A 91 -5.36 -1.44 -21.18
CA ALA A 91 -5.94 -2.54 -21.94
C ALA A 91 -7.04 -3.29 -21.18
N ALA A 92 -7.05 -3.20 -19.84
CA ALA A 92 -8.06 -3.86 -19.02
C ALA A 92 -9.36 -3.04 -18.94
N SER A 93 -10.49 -3.74 -18.82
CA SER A 93 -11.81 -3.13 -18.65
C SER A 93 -12.02 -2.52 -17.25
N SER A 94 -11.29 -3.02 -16.24
CA SER A 94 -11.28 -2.50 -14.88
C SER A 94 -9.98 -2.86 -14.16
N LEU A 95 -9.73 -2.25 -13.01
CA LEU A 95 -8.59 -2.58 -12.16
C LEU A 95 -8.65 -4.01 -11.65
N GLU A 96 -9.84 -4.53 -11.33
CA GLU A 96 -10.05 -5.91 -10.88
C GLU A 96 -9.66 -6.89 -11.98
N HIS A 97 -10.10 -6.65 -13.22
CA HIS A 97 -9.72 -7.48 -14.36
C HIS A 97 -8.21 -7.44 -14.60
N PHE A 98 -7.61 -6.25 -14.52
CA PHE A 98 -6.16 -6.11 -14.59
C PHE A 98 -5.46 -6.93 -13.50
N TYR A 99 -5.86 -6.73 -12.24
CA TYR A 99 -5.28 -7.42 -11.09
C TYR A 99 -5.37 -8.94 -11.22
N MET A 100 -6.56 -9.47 -11.56
CA MET A 100 -6.75 -10.90 -11.76
C MET A 100 -5.91 -11.44 -12.91
N SER A 101 -5.71 -10.66 -13.98
CA SER A 101 -4.85 -11.06 -15.10
C SER A 101 -3.38 -11.20 -14.72
N LEU A 102 -2.90 -10.50 -13.68
CA LEU A 102 -1.51 -10.59 -13.22
C LEU A 102 -1.14 -11.99 -12.72
N PHE A 103 -2.13 -12.73 -12.21
CA PHE A 103 -1.95 -14.07 -11.66
C PHE A 103 -2.31 -15.18 -12.65
N GLN A 104 -2.72 -14.81 -13.86
CA GLN A 104 -3.00 -15.75 -14.95
C GLN A 104 -1.76 -15.87 -15.83
N GLY A 105 -1.10 -17.04 -15.84
CA GLY A 105 0.03 -17.32 -16.73
C GLY A 105 1.31 -17.76 -16.00
N LYS A 106 2.47 -17.46 -16.59
CA LYS A 106 3.78 -17.97 -16.14
C LYS A 106 4.42 -17.17 -14.98
N GLY A 107 3.76 -16.11 -14.49
CA GLY A 107 4.22 -15.31 -13.36
C GLY A 107 3.77 -13.85 -13.42
N VAL A 108 3.99 -13.13 -12.32
CA VAL A 108 3.65 -11.71 -12.15
C VAL A 108 4.77 -10.85 -12.75
N ASP A 109 4.52 -10.21 -13.89
CA ASP A 109 5.45 -9.30 -14.58
C ASP A 109 5.13 -7.81 -14.28
N VAL A 110 4.96 -7.50 -12.99
CA VAL A 110 4.82 -6.13 -12.47
C VAL A 110 5.57 -6.01 -11.14
N PRO A 111 6.10 -4.82 -10.79
CA PRO A 111 6.70 -4.60 -9.48
C PRO A 111 5.75 -4.98 -8.34
N PRO A 112 6.22 -5.71 -7.29
CA PRO A 112 5.40 -6.10 -6.14
C PRO A 112 4.69 -4.93 -5.47
N LEU A 113 5.34 -3.76 -5.45
CA LEU A 113 4.78 -2.53 -4.89
C LEU A 113 3.46 -2.11 -5.55
N PHE A 114 3.31 -2.31 -6.86
CA PHE A 114 2.05 -1.99 -7.56
C PHE A 114 0.94 -2.98 -7.20
N VAL A 115 1.29 -4.24 -6.95
CA VAL A 115 0.33 -5.24 -6.47
C VAL A 115 -0.19 -4.85 -5.08
N SER A 116 0.70 -4.49 -4.16
CA SER A 116 0.32 -4.00 -2.82
C SER A 116 -0.56 -2.74 -2.90
N GLN A 117 -0.20 -1.78 -3.75
CA GLN A 117 -1.00 -0.56 -3.92
C GLN A 117 -2.42 -0.86 -4.44
N LEU A 118 -2.55 -1.73 -5.45
CA LEU A 118 -3.87 -2.14 -5.95
C LEU A 118 -4.66 -2.86 -4.86
N THR A 119 -4.03 -3.75 -4.10
CA THR A 119 -4.67 -4.42 -2.97
C THR A 119 -5.23 -3.42 -1.95
N GLN A 120 -4.46 -2.38 -1.59
CA GLN A 120 -4.94 -1.30 -0.71
C GLN A 120 -6.16 -0.57 -1.30
N ILE A 121 -6.12 -0.24 -2.59
CA ILE A 121 -7.24 0.40 -3.30
C ILE A 121 -8.50 -0.48 -3.27
N PHE A 122 -8.38 -1.78 -3.52
CA PHE A 122 -9.51 -2.71 -3.46
C PHE A 122 -10.09 -2.81 -2.05
N LEU A 123 -9.24 -2.86 -1.03
CA LEU A 123 -9.69 -2.87 0.37
C LEU A 123 -10.42 -1.57 0.72
N ARG A 124 -9.92 -0.42 0.28
CA ARG A 124 -10.60 0.88 0.44
C ARG A 124 -11.98 0.88 -0.19
N HIS A 125 -12.11 0.26 -1.37
CA HIS A 125 -13.36 0.12 -2.10
C HIS A 125 -14.35 -0.79 -1.37
N MET A 126 -13.91 -1.99 -1.00
CA MET A 126 -14.77 -3.01 -0.34
C MET A 126 -15.21 -2.62 1.07
N LEU A 127 -14.36 -1.91 1.81
CA LEU A 127 -14.66 -1.49 3.19
C LEU A 127 -15.59 -0.26 3.26
N GLY A 128 -15.76 0.47 2.16
CA GLY A 128 -16.71 1.56 2.07
C GLY A 128 -16.40 2.73 3.01
N GLU A 129 -17.42 3.47 3.43
CA GLU A 129 -17.25 4.75 4.13
C GLU A 129 -17.15 4.65 5.65
N ASN A 130 -17.65 3.56 6.24
CA ASN A 130 -17.72 3.40 7.70
C ASN A 130 -17.33 1.97 8.15
N PRO A 131 -16.11 1.51 7.84
CA PRO A 131 -15.62 0.23 8.34
C PRO A 131 -15.30 0.28 9.84
N ASP A 132 -15.27 -0.89 10.46
CA ASP A 132 -14.74 -1.05 11.81
C ASP A 132 -13.21 -0.84 11.81
N PRO A 133 -12.62 -0.12 12.78
CA PRO A 133 -11.17 0.04 12.86
C PRO A 133 -10.36 -1.27 12.88
N TYR A 134 -10.92 -2.37 13.40
CA TYR A 134 -10.27 -3.68 13.31
C TYR A 134 -10.27 -4.21 11.88
N GLU A 135 -11.31 -3.95 11.08
CA GLU A 135 -11.28 -4.32 9.65
C GLU A 135 -10.20 -3.53 8.90
N LEU A 136 -10.03 -2.24 9.21
CA LEU A 136 -8.95 -1.42 8.64
C LEU A 136 -7.57 -1.95 9.05
N ARG A 137 -7.37 -2.20 10.35
CA ARG A 137 -6.10 -2.71 10.84
C ARG A 137 -5.77 -4.09 10.26
N MET A 138 -6.76 -4.97 10.11
CA MET A 138 -6.55 -6.28 9.49
C MET A 138 -6.34 -6.18 7.98
N ALA A 139 -6.95 -5.21 7.31
CA ALA A 139 -6.74 -4.97 5.88
C ALA A 139 -5.31 -4.60 5.53
N GLU A 140 -4.59 -3.91 6.43
CA GLU A 140 -3.15 -3.64 6.24
C GLU A 140 -2.31 -4.91 6.01
N PHE A 141 -2.72 -6.07 6.53
CA PHE A 141 -2.00 -7.34 6.34
C PHE A 141 -1.96 -7.78 4.88
N PHE A 142 -2.88 -7.30 4.04
CA PHE A 142 -2.99 -7.69 2.64
C PHE A 142 -2.03 -6.91 1.74
N PHE A 143 -1.62 -5.72 2.15
CA PHE A 143 -0.74 -4.85 1.34
C PHE A 143 0.57 -4.45 2.05
N ARG A 144 0.73 -4.78 3.33
CA ARG A 144 1.95 -4.52 4.10
C ARG A 144 2.40 -5.76 4.87
N THR A 145 3.70 -6.01 4.84
CA THR A 145 4.33 -7.11 5.57
C THR A 145 4.19 -6.90 7.08
N GLN A 146 3.73 -7.93 7.79
CA GLN A 146 3.60 -7.91 9.24
C GLN A 146 4.69 -8.75 9.89
N LYS A 147 5.22 -8.27 11.02
CA LYS A 147 6.06 -9.04 11.92
C LYS A 147 5.20 -9.60 13.03
N VAL A 148 5.24 -10.93 13.20
CA VAL A 148 4.48 -11.64 14.22
C VAL A 148 5.43 -12.16 15.30
N SER A 149 5.11 -11.89 16.56
CA SER A 149 5.89 -12.28 17.73
C SER A 149 5.01 -12.93 18.78
N ILE A 150 5.56 -13.89 19.51
CA ILE A 150 4.93 -14.49 20.69
C ILE A 150 5.59 -13.85 21.91
N LEU A 151 4.81 -13.13 22.72
CA LEU A 151 5.27 -12.51 23.96
C LEU A 151 5.11 -13.47 25.15
N GLU A 152 5.68 -13.09 26.29
CA GLU A 152 5.47 -13.81 27.56
C GLU A 152 3.98 -13.99 27.85
N GLY A 153 3.60 -15.17 28.36
CA GLY A 153 2.20 -15.53 28.59
C GLY A 153 1.44 -16.02 27.35
N GLY A 154 2.11 -16.19 26.20
CA GLY A 154 1.50 -16.76 24.98
C GLY A 154 0.67 -15.77 24.16
N VAL A 155 0.89 -14.47 24.37
CA VAL A 155 0.22 -13.42 23.62
C VAL A 155 0.83 -13.34 22.22
N LEU A 156 0.01 -13.51 21.19
CA LEU A 156 0.42 -13.42 19.80
C LEU A 156 0.17 -12.00 19.29
N MET A 157 1.25 -11.29 18.98
CA MET A 157 1.19 -9.90 18.53
C MET A 157 1.68 -9.76 17.10
N ALA A 158 0.97 -8.96 16.31
CA ALA A 158 1.36 -8.60 14.96
C ALA A 158 1.45 -7.07 14.81
N ALA A 159 2.46 -6.61 14.09
CA ALA A 159 2.68 -5.21 13.81
C ALA A 159 3.39 -5.00 12.47
N ASP A 160 3.26 -3.80 11.92
CA ASP A 160 3.84 -3.46 10.62
C ASP A 160 5.37 -3.58 10.64
N HIS A 161 5.92 -4.29 9.66
CA HIS A 161 7.35 -4.56 9.59
C HIS A 161 8.17 -3.27 9.38
N GLU A 162 7.75 -2.38 8.48
CA GLU A 162 8.49 -1.16 8.19
C GLU A 162 8.47 -0.19 9.38
N THR A 163 7.35 -0.08 10.09
CA THR A 163 7.26 0.72 11.32
C THR A 163 8.23 0.21 12.38
N ILE A 164 8.32 -1.11 12.56
CA ILE A 164 9.26 -1.74 13.50
C ILE A 164 10.71 -1.42 13.13
N GLU A 165 11.08 -1.59 11.85
CA GLU A 165 12.44 -1.32 11.37
C GLU A 165 12.80 0.17 11.50
N ARG A 166 11.87 1.07 11.16
CA ARG A 166 12.05 2.52 11.31
C ARG A 166 12.31 2.91 12.77
N ASN A 167 11.55 2.35 13.71
CA ASN A 167 11.71 2.63 15.14
C ASN A 167 13.02 2.06 15.71
N ALA A 168 13.45 0.89 15.21
CA ALA A 168 14.75 0.32 15.54
C ALA A 168 15.90 1.24 15.07
N GLN A 169 15.86 1.71 13.81
CA GLN A 169 16.88 2.61 13.27
C GLN A 169 16.91 3.99 13.94
N ALA A 170 15.75 4.56 14.27
CA ALA A 170 15.67 5.84 15.00
C ALA A 170 16.32 5.74 16.39
N SER A 171 16.22 4.56 17.02
CA SER A 171 16.86 4.27 18.31
C SER A 171 18.39 4.20 18.22
N ASP A 172 18.94 3.87 17.05
CA ASP A 172 20.39 3.81 16.80
C ASP A 172 21.01 5.20 16.60
N PHE A 173 20.28 6.17 16.06
CA PHE A 173 20.76 7.55 15.90
C PHE A 173 20.72 8.39 17.20
N GLY A 174 19.85 8.04 18.16
CA GLY A 174 19.86 8.64 19.51
C GLY A 174 21.03 8.20 20.39
N ASN A 175 21.80 7.20 19.96
CA ASN A 175 22.71 6.44 20.81
C ASN A 175 24.15 6.97 20.91
N ILE A 176 24.57 7.99 20.15
CA ILE A 176 25.96 8.50 20.27
C ILE A 176 26.21 9.14 21.65
N VAL A 177 25.20 9.74 22.26
CA VAL A 177 25.32 10.40 23.58
C VAL A 177 25.11 9.41 24.74
N ASP A 178 24.28 8.37 24.55
CA ASP A 178 23.95 7.38 25.59
C ASP A 178 24.92 6.19 25.66
N LEU A 179 25.59 5.82 24.55
CA LEU A 179 26.63 4.78 24.54
C LEU A 179 27.86 5.12 25.38
N LEU A 180 28.07 6.39 25.72
CA LEU A 180 29.14 6.83 26.61
C LEU A 180 28.77 6.76 28.10
N LYS A 181 27.50 6.53 28.45
CA LYS A 181 27.04 6.70 29.84
C LYS A 181 26.53 5.47 30.56
N ASN A 182 26.03 4.41 29.92
CA ASN A 182 25.39 3.32 30.69
C ASN A 182 25.65 1.89 30.16
N GLN A 183 26.26 1.06 31.01
CA GLN A 183 26.22 -0.41 30.98
C GLN A 183 24.88 -0.90 31.55
N SER A 184 23.83 -0.98 30.73
CA SER A 184 22.63 -1.79 31.03
C SER A 184 21.93 -2.15 29.72
N LEU A 185 22.11 -3.39 29.26
CA LEU A 185 21.34 -3.98 28.15
C LEU A 185 19.94 -4.36 28.68
N ALA A 186 19.05 -3.37 28.84
CA ALA A 186 17.62 -3.63 28.89
C ALA A 186 17.10 -3.60 27.46
N ALA A 187 16.46 -4.68 27.01
CA ALA A 187 15.79 -4.76 25.72
C ALA A 187 14.80 -3.59 25.60
N ARG A 188 15.08 -2.65 24.70
CA ARG A 188 14.29 -1.42 24.55
C ARG A 188 13.00 -1.76 23.80
N THR A 189 11.86 -1.48 24.42
CA THR A 189 10.51 -1.70 23.90
C THR A 189 10.24 -0.74 22.74
N ILE A 190 9.81 -1.28 21.61
CA ILE A 190 9.27 -0.49 20.50
C ILE A 190 7.90 0.02 20.97
N ASP A 191 7.72 1.35 21.02
CA ASP A 191 6.46 1.98 21.43
C ASP A 191 5.46 1.88 20.26
N LEU A 192 4.83 0.71 20.15
CA LEU A 192 3.69 0.48 19.25
C LEU A 192 2.44 0.48 20.11
N ASP A 193 1.47 1.32 19.74
CA ASP A 193 0.17 1.29 20.39
C ASP A 193 -0.54 -0.01 20.01
N VAL A 194 -1.04 -0.74 21.00
CA VAL A 194 -1.86 -1.92 20.73
C VAL A 194 -3.31 -1.49 20.52
N LEU A 195 -3.91 -1.94 19.43
CA LEU A 195 -5.32 -1.69 19.14
C LEU A 195 -6.21 -2.50 20.10
N HIS A 196 -7.07 -1.80 20.83
CA HIS A 196 -8.01 -2.32 21.80
C HIS A 196 -9.39 -1.66 21.60
N PRO A 197 -10.49 -2.28 22.07
CA PRO A 197 -11.85 -1.71 21.86
C PRO A 197 -11.99 -0.25 22.34
N ASP A 198 -11.33 0.10 23.45
CA ASP A 198 -11.41 1.43 24.05
C ASP A 198 -10.65 2.51 23.26
N ASN A 199 -9.61 2.12 22.50
CA ASN A 199 -8.81 3.04 21.69
C ASN A 199 -9.03 2.88 20.18
N ALA A 200 -9.93 1.99 19.74
CA ALA A 200 -10.12 1.65 18.33
C ALA A 200 -10.42 2.88 17.44
N LYS A 201 -11.15 3.86 17.99
CA LYS A 201 -11.45 5.12 17.27
C LYS A 201 -10.20 5.96 17.00
N SER A 202 -9.12 5.78 17.74
CA SER A 202 -7.86 6.47 17.52
C SER A 202 -7.14 6.03 16.25
N TYR A 203 -7.59 4.95 15.59
CA TYR A 203 -7.15 4.61 14.24
C TYR A 203 -7.44 5.74 13.24
N TRP A 204 -8.57 6.44 13.42
CA TRP A 204 -8.92 7.56 12.56
C TRP A 204 -7.93 8.71 12.69
N GLY A 205 -7.36 9.17 11.57
CA GLY A 205 -6.31 10.18 11.56
C GLY A 205 -4.91 9.60 11.80
N ARG A 206 -4.79 8.28 11.99
CA ARG A 206 -3.52 7.56 12.06
C ARG A 206 -3.35 6.48 10.98
N ASP A 207 -4.30 6.40 10.05
CA ASP A 207 -4.41 5.37 9.03
C ASP A 207 -3.23 5.32 8.03
N GLU A 208 -2.39 6.35 7.98
CA GLU A 208 -1.18 6.42 7.15
C GLU A 208 0.13 6.14 7.94
N PHE A 209 0.08 6.06 9.28
CA PHE A 209 1.29 5.81 10.09
C PHE A 209 1.60 4.32 10.25
N PHE A 210 0.59 3.46 10.12
CA PHE A 210 0.70 2.00 10.26
C PHE A 210 1.40 1.59 11.57
N ASP A 211 1.03 2.25 12.66
CA ASP A 211 1.72 2.18 13.96
C ASP A 211 0.96 1.42 15.05
N PHE A 212 -0.23 0.91 14.73
CA PHE A 212 -0.98 0.02 15.62
C PHE A 212 -0.47 -1.42 15.53
N ALA A 213 -0.11 -2.00 16.67
CA ALA A 213 -0.01 -3.44 16.83
C ALA A 213 -1.40 -4.04 17.10
N VAL A 214 -1.57 -5.33 16.83
CA VAL A 214 -2.84 -6.04 17.08
C VAL A 214 -2.58 -7.42 17.66
N GLN A 215 -3.41 -7.81 18.63
CA GLN A 215 -3.36 -9.13 19.24
C GLN A 215 -4.20 -10.13 18.43
N LEU A 216 -3.62 -11.30 18.13
CA LEU A 216 -4.20 -12.34 17.28
C LEU A 216 -4.64 -13.59 18.07
N ASN A 217 -4.84 -13.47 19.38
CA ASN A 217 -5.34 -14.59 20.20
C ASN A 217 -6.83 -14.87 19.94
N PHE A 218 -7.27 -16.09 20.29
CA PHE A 218 -8.54 -16.72 19.90
C PHE A 218 -9.83 -16.01 20.39
N ASP A 219 -9.75 -15.06 21.30
CA ASP A 219 -10.88 -14.31 21.86
C ASP A 219 -10.84 -12.81 21.52
N GLN A 220 -9.88 -12.41 20.69
CA GLN A 220 -9.65 -11.01 20.34
C GLN A 220 -10.44 -10.61 19.09
N PRO A 221 -10.90 -9.34 19.01
CA PRO A 221 -11.70 -8.83 17.89
C PRO A 221 -11.02 -8.86 16.52
N ALA A 222 -9.69 -9.03 16.48
CA ALA A 222 -8.90 -9.04 15.25
C ALA A 222 -9.22 -10.23 14.33
N LEU A 223 -9.31 -11.46 14.86
CA LEU A 223 -9.55 -12.64 14.03
C LEU A 223 -10.96 -12.64 13.40
N PRO A 224 -12.05 -12.30 14.13
CA PRO A 224 -13.36 -12.11 13.50
C PRO A 224 -13.40 -10.98 12.46
N ALA A 225 -12.60 -9.92 12.63
CA ALA A 225 -12.48 -8.88 11.61
C ALA A 225 -11.76 -9.39 10.36
N LEU A 226 -10.69 -10.19 10.52
CA LEU A 226 -9.97 -10.83 9.42
C LEU A 226 -10.86 -11.80 8.64
N ALA A 227 -11.65 -12.63 9.33
CA ALA A 227 -12.57 -13.56 8.70
C ALA A 227 -13.59 -12.83 7.80
N ARG A 228 -14.26 -11.79 8.34
CA ARG A 228 -15.20 -10.95 7.58
C ARG A 228 -14.54 -10.26 6.38
N LEU A 229 -13.30 -9.82 6.54
CA LEU A 229 -12.55 -9.20 5.45
C LEU A 229 -12.24 -10.19 4.32
N LEU A 230 -11.84 -11.42 4.67
CA LEU A 230 -11.59 -12.49 3.70
C LEU A 230 -12.87 -12.88 2.96
N GLU A 231 -14.02 -12.96 3.64
CA GLU A 231 -15.32 -13.18 3.01
C GLU A 231 -15.65 -12.07 1.99
N LYS A 232 -15.46 -10.80 2.36
CA LYS A 232 -15.63 -9.66 1.44
C LYS A 232 -14.70 -9.75 0.23
N TRP A 233 -13.43 -10.09 0.46
CA TRP A 233 -12.43 -10.25 -0.60
C TRP A 233 -12.83 -11.36 -1.60
N ILE A 234 -13.23 -12.53 -1.09
CA ILE A 234 -13.70 -13.65 -1.92
C ILE A 234 -14.95 -13.25 -2.71
N LYS A 235 -15.91 -12.59 -2.05
CA LYS A 235 -17.12 -12.12 -2.70
C LYS A 235 -16.83 -11.12 -3.82
N HIS A 236 -15.92 -10.17 -3.59
CA HIS A 236 -15.56 -9.14 -4.56
C HIS A 236 -14.93 -9.71 -5.82
N PHE A 237 -13.94 -10.59 -5.68
CA PHE A 237 -13.18 -11.10 -6.83
C PHE A 237 -13.81 -12.33 -7.50
N LEU A 238 -14.53 -13.17 -6.76
CA LEU A 238 -15.07 -14.44 -7.25
C LEU A 238 -16.60 -14.47 -7.32
N GLY A 239 -17.29 -13.50 -6.72
CA GLY A 239 -18.75 -13.48 -6.64
C GLY A 239 -19.36 -14.52 -5.69
N ILE A 240 -18.52 -15.26 -4.96
CA ILE A 240 -18.93 -16.38 -4.09
C ILE A 240 -19.23 -15.87 -2.68
N ASP A 241 -20.39 -16.25 -2.14
CA ASP A 241 -20.70 -16.04 -0.72
C ASP A 241 -20.09 -17.16 0.12
N THR A 242 -19.31 -16.80 1.14
CA THR A 242 -18.63 -17.75 2.03
C THR A 242 -18.81 -17.36 3.49
N SER A 243 -18.64 -18.33 4.39
CA SER A 243 -18.51 -18.08 5.83
C SER A 243 -17.20 -18.68 6.33
N ILE A 244 -16.42 -17.90 7.07
CA ILE A 244 -15.14 -18.27 7.68
C ILE A 244 -15.33 -18.20 9.20
N THR A 245 -15.23 -19.36 9.86
CA THR A 245 -15.44 -19.54 11.31
C THR A 245 -14.17 -19.93 12.02
#